data_AF-A0A7K9GA07-F1
#
_entry.id   AF-A0A7K9GA07-F1
#
_cell.length_a   1.000
_cell.length_b   1.000
_cell.length_c   1.000
_cell.angle_alpha   90.00
_cell.angle_beta   90.00
_cell.angle_gamma   90.00
#
_symmetry.space_group_name_H-M   'P 1'
#
loop_
_entity.id
_entity.type
_entity.pdbx_description
1 polymer ?
#
loop_
_entity_poly.entity_id
_entity_poly.type
_entity_poly.pdbx_seq_one_letter_code
_entity_poly.pdbx_strand_id
1 'polypeptide(L)'
;MEFAELIKTPRADNVVLHRPFHPAVEGTLCLTGHHLIFSSRRHDNAEELWLLHSNIDSIEKRFVGSLGTIVIKCKDLRIIQLDIPGMEECLNIASSIEALSTLDSVTLMYPFFYRPMFEVLEDGWSSFLLEQEFEHLSSVTNEWRLSCVNKEFSVCPSYPPVVIVPKSIDDEALRRVALFRYGGRFPVLSYYHKKNGMAMLRSSQPLTGTNGRRCKEDEKLINSTLRSGRRGFVIDTRPLNVAQQARAKGGGFEQEVHYPQWRRIHKYIERWVVVR
;
A
#
# COMPACT_ATOMS: atom_id res chain seq x y z
N MET A 1 12.29 -11.20 20.16
CA MET A 1 11.75 -9.95 20.73
C MET A 1 10.38 -10.29 21.24
N GLU A 2 10.24 -10.34 22.55
CA GLU A 2 8.96 -10.59 23.19
C GLU A 2 8.29 -9.24 23.47
N PHE A 3 7.01 -9.08 23.16
CA PHE A 3 6.31 -7.80 23.41
C PHE A 3 6.39 -7.36 24.88
N ALA A 4 6.53 -8.32 25.80
CA ALA A 4 6.72 -8.06 27.22
C ALA A 4 7.94 -7.16 27.50
N GLU A 5 9.01 -7.27 26.71
CA GLU A 5 10.23 -6.45 26.86
C GLU A 5 9.99 -4.98 26.49
N LEU A 6 8.98 -4.71 25.65
CA LEU A 6 8.60 -3.36 25.20
C LEU A 6 7.58 -2.70 26.14
N ILE A 7 6.94 -3.47 27.02
CA ILE A 7 5.88 -3.00 27.92
C ILE A 7 6.46 -2.80 29.33
N LYS A 8 6.76 -1.56 29.67
CA LYS A 8 7.36 -1.19 30.97
C LYS A 8 6.31 -1.13 32.08
N THR A 9 5.13 -0.59 31.77
CA THR A 9 3.97 -0.58 32.66
C THR A 9 2.77 -1.16 31.92
N PRO A 10 2.39 -2.43 32.19
CA PRO A 10 1.34 -3.12 31.44
C PRO A 10 -0.08 -2.67 31.83
N ARG A 11 -0.24 -2.09 33.02
CA ARG A 11 -1.53 -1.64 33.54
C ARG A 11 -1.33 -0.41 34.42
N ALA A 12 -2.20 0.58 34.25
CA ALA A 12 -2.33 1.76 35.11
C ALA A 12 -3.79 1.97 35.50
N ASP A 13 -4.05 2.15 36.79
CA ASP A 13 -5.38 2.44 37.32
C ASP A 13 -5.57 3.95 37.53
N ASN A 14 -6.82 4.41 37.65
CA ASN A 14 -7.18 5.82 37.82
C ASN A 14 -6.69 6.74 36.68
N VAL A 15 -6.61 6.20 35.46
CA VAL A 15 -6.31 6.97 34.25
C VAL A 15 -7.57 7.69 33.80
N VAL A 16 -7.47 8.96 33.41
CA VAL A 16 -8.59 9.73 32.87
C VAL A 16 -8.49 9.84 31.36
N LEU A 17 -9.49 9.31 30.66
CA LEU A 17 -9.64 9.37 29.21
C LEU A 17 -10.44 10.61 28.81
N HIS A 18 -9.87 11.41 27.92
CA HIS A 18 -10.50 12.55 27.27
C HIS A 18 -10.63 12.30 25.77
N ARG A 19 -11.85 12.47 25.25
CA ARG A 19 -12.16 12.37 23.82
C ARG A 19 -13.01 13.57 23.38
N PRO A 20 -12.90 14.02 22.12
CA PRO A 20 -13.76 15.06 21.60
C PRO A 20 -15.24 14.71 21.78
N PHE A 21 -16.04 15.67 22.24
CA PHE A 21 -17.49 15.56 22.40
C PHE A 21 -17.97 14.50 23.42
N HIS A 22 -17.08 13.94 24.24
CA HIS A 22 -17.44 13.00 25.30
C HIS A 22 -17.01 13.56 26.66
N PRO A 23 -17.74 13.24 27.74
CA PRO A 23 -17.28 13.56 29.09
C PRO A 23 -15.97 12.82 29.39
N ALA A 24 -15.19 13.37 30.31
CA ALA A 24 -14.00 12.70 30.81
C ALA A 24 -14.40 11.45 31.62
N VAL A 25 -13.67 10.36 31.41
CA VAL A 25 -13.97 9.07 32.06
C VAL A 25 -12.72 8.54 32.73
N GLU A 26 -12.81 8.26 34.02
CA GLU A 26 -11.77 7.58 34.78
C GLU A 26 -11.91 6.06 34.64
N GLY A 27 -10.78 5.35 34.57
CA GLY A 27 -10.75 3.91 34.41
C GLY A 27 -9.35 3.32 34.49
N THR A 28 -9.23 2.08 34.00
CA THR A 28 -7.97 1.36 33.90
C THR A 28 -7.48 1.33 32.47
N LEU A 29 -6.22 1.66 32.27
CA LEU A 29 -5.48 1.48 31.03
C LEU A 29 -4.66 0.19 31.08
N CYS A 30 -4.70 -0.60 30.01
CA CYS A 30 -3.92 -1.80 29.81
C CYS A 30 -3.19 -1.72 28.47
N LEU A 31 -1.89 -2.03 28.47
CA LEU A 31 -1.08 -2.18 27.26
C LEU A 31 -0.87 -3.66 26.96
N THR A 32 -1.14 -4.04 25.73
CA THR A 32 -0.82 -5.36 25.16
C THR A 32 0.18 -5.19 24.02
N GLY A 33 0.63 -6.29 23.40
CA GLY A 33 1.55 -6.23 22.26
C GLY A 33 1.00 -5.47 21.05
N HIS A 34 -0.33 -5.37 20.89
CA HIS A 34 -0.95 -4.77 19.70
C HIS A 34 -1.98 -3.68 20.01
N HIS A 35 -2.52 -3.66 21.22
CA HIS A 35 -3.56 -2.73 21.63
C HIS A 35 -3.20 -1.97 22.89
N LEU A 36 -3.62 -0.71 22.91
CA LEU A 36 -3.92 0.07 24.09
C LEU A 36 -5.42 -0.10 24.38
N ILE A 37 -5.75 -0.60 25.57
CA ILE A 37 -7.12 -0.89 25.99
C ILE A 37 -7.41 -0.04 27.22
N PHE A 38 -8.50 0.73 27.18
CA PHE A 38 -9.00 1.47 28.32
C PHE A 38 -10.40 0.96 28.67
N SER A 39 -10.68 0.77 29.96
CA SER A 39 -12.01 0.38 30.46
C SER A 39 -12.36 1.20 31.70
N SER A 40 -13.54 1.83 31.68
CA SER A 40 -14.07 2.61 32.80
C SER A 40 -14.48 1.78 34.02
N ARG A 41 -14.67 0.46 33.84
CA ARG A 41 -15.09 -0.50 34.88
C ARG A 41 -16.34 -0.10 35.69
N ARG A 42 -17.19 0.78 35.15
CA ARG A 42 -18.46 1.16 35.79
C ARG A 42 -19.50 0.06 35.60
N HIS A 43 -20.25 -0.25 36.66
CA HIS A 43 -21.27 -1.31 36.65
C HIS A 43 -22.43 -1.00 35.68
N ASP A 44 -22.78 0.28 35.50
CA ASP A 44 -23.72 0.77 34.50
C ASP A 44 -22.98 1.63 33.47
N ASN A 45 -23.21 1.39 32.17
CA ASN A 45 -22.52 2.04 31.04
C ASN A 45 -20.98 1.94 31.08
N ALA A 46 -20.47 0.70 31.07
CA ALA A 46 -19.03 0.46 30.89
C ALA A 46 -18.56 0.97 29.52
N GLU A 47 -17.82 2.08 29.53
CA GLU A 47 -17.12 2.57 28.36
C GLU A 47 -15.78 1.85 28.20
N GLU A 48 -15.52 1.37 26.98
CA GLU A 48 -14.26 0.78 26.57
C GLU A 48 -13.70 1.49 25.34
N LEU A 49 -12.37 1.57 25.29
CA LEU A 49 -11.63 2.00 24.12
C LEU A 49 -10.57 0.95 23.80
N TRP A 50 -10.62 0.43 22.58
CA TRP A 50 -9.61 -0.46 22.02
C TRP A 50 -8.91 0.28 20.89
N LEU A 51 -7.62 0.57 21.06
CA LEU A 51 -6.81 1.30 20.09
C LEU A 51 -5.62 0.43 19.68
N LEU A 52 -5.54 0.11 18.39
CA LEU A 52 -4.36 -0.53 17.82
C LEU A 52 -3.16 0.41 17.87
N HIS A 53 -2.00 -0.07 18.32
CA HIS A 53 -0.76 0.70 18.31
C HIS A 53 -0.38 1.14 16.89
N SER A 54 -0.68 0.32 15.88
CA SER A 54 -0.45 0.66 14.47
C SER A 54 -1.32 1.79 13.95
N ASN A 55 -2.40 2.15 14.65
CA ASN A 55 -3.25 3.30 14.32
C ASN A 55 -2.73 4.60 14.94
N ILE A 56 -1.77 4.54 15.86
CA ILE A 56 -1.12 5.71 16.45
C ILE A 56 -0.15 6.29 15.43
N ASP A 57 -0.26 7.58 15.17
CA ASP A 57 0.64 8.33 14.28
C ASP A 57 1.75 9.01 15.10
N SER A 58 1.37 9.66 16.20
CA SER A 58 2.31 10.30 17.11
C SER A 58 1.71 10.46 18.51
N ILE A 59 2.58 10.66 19.50
CA ILE A 59 2.20 11.02 20.87
C ILE A 59 2.91 12.28 21.34
N GLU A 60 2.25 13.07 22.17
CA GLU A 60 2.83 14.21 22.89
C GLU A 60 2.70 13.98 24.39
N LYS A 61 3.73 14.37 25.15
CA LYS A 61 3.82 14.16 26.61
C LYS A 61 3.86 15.51 27.30
N ARG A 62 3.03 15.71 28.33
CA ARG A 62 3.01 16.91 29.17
C ARG A 62 2.97 16.51 30.64
N PHE A 63 3.54 17.33 31.52
CA PHE A 63 3.57 17.05 32.97
C PHE A 63 3.14 18.29 33.73
N VAL A 64 2.25 18.11 34.71
CA VAL A 64 1.82 19.16 35.65
C VAL A 64 1.87 18.57 37.05
N GLY A 65 2.88 18.95 37.84
CA GLY A 65 3.12 18.36 39.16
C GLY A 65 3.38 16.86 39.06
N SER A 66 2.56 16.05 39.72
CA SER A 66 2.62 14.59 39.69
C SER A 66 1.76 13.94 38.60
N LEU A 67 0.99 14.72 37.83
CA LEU A 67 0.13 14.23 36.75
C LEU A 67 0.86 14.29 35.41
N GLY A 68 0.91 13.17 34.70
CA GLY A 68 1.39 13.08 33.33
C GLY A 68 0.22 13.00 32.34
N THR A 69 0.33 13.67 31.20
CA THR A 69 -0.67 13.66 30.14
C THR A 69 -0.03 13.15 28.85
N ILE A 70 -0.65 12.15 28.23
CA ILE A 70 -0.30 11.67 26.89
C ILE A 70 -1.41 12.05 25.92
N VAL A 71 -1.08 12.85 24.90
CA VAL A 71 -1.98 13.14 23.78
C VAL A 71 -1.60 12.24 22.61
N ILE A 72 -2.51 11.36 22.22
CA ILE A 72 -2.35 10.39 21.14
C ILE A 72 -3.05 10.93 19.90
N LYS A 73 -2.31 11.08 18.81
CA LYS A 73 -2.85 11.43 17.48
C LYS A 73 -2.90 10.17 16.63
N CYS A 74 -4.08 9.86 16.10
CA CYS A 74 -4.33 8.64 15.35
C CYS A 74 -4.40 8.91 13.84
N LYS A 75 -4.11 7.89 13.03
CA LYS A 75 -4.17 7.94 11.56
C LYS A 75 -5.59 8.10 11.01
N ASP A 76 -6.59 7.84 11.84
CA ASP A 76 -8.02 8.09 11.57
C ASP A 76 -8.50 9.46 12.06
N LEU A 77 -7.57 10.40 12.29
CA LEU A 77 -7.81 11.79 12.69
C LEU A 77 -8.38 11.96 14.11
N ARG A 78 -8.50 10.87 14.89
CA ARG A 78 -8.87 10.99 16.31
C ARG A 78 -7.69 11.54 17.12
N ILE A 79 -7.99 12.46 18.04
CA ILE A 79 -7.07 12.92 19.07
C ILE A 79 -7.63 12.48 20.41
N ILE A 80 -6.86 11.68 21.13
CA ILE A 80 -7.25 11.09 22.41
C ILE A 80 -6.25 11.58 23.45
N GLN A 81 -6.72 12.00 24.62
CA GLN A 81 -5.85 12.38 25.72
C GLN A 81 -6.04 11.42 26.90
N LEU A 82 -4.93 11.00 27.51
CA LEU A 82 -4.87 10.18 28.70
C LEU A 82 -4.12 10.94 29.79
N ASP A 83 -4.77 11.18 30.91
CA ASP A 83 -4.12 11.70 32.11
C ASP A 83 -3.80 10.54 33.04
N ILE A 84 -2.52 10.38 33.36
CA ILE A 84 -1.93 9.23 34.05
C ILE A 84 -1.34 9.73 35.39
N PRO A 85 -1.78 9.17 36.53
CA PRO A 85 -1.19 9.46 37.82
C PRO A 85 0.27 9.00 37.88
N GLY A 86 1.19 9.90 38.23
CA GLY A 86 2.60 9.56 38.39
C GLY A 86 3.44 9.75 37.13
N MET A 87 4.54 10.50 37.29
CA MET A 87 5.46 10.82 36.21
C MET A 87 6.15 9.58 35.63
N GLU A 88 6.60 8.65 36.48
CA GLU A 88 7.29 7.43 36.05
C GLU A 88 6.36 6.52 35.23
N GLU A 89 5.13 6.30 35.70
CA GLU A 89 4.13 5.50 35.01
C GLU A 89 3.77 6.09 33.64
N CYS A 90 3.54 7.41 33.57
CA CYS A 90 3.30 8.11 32.31
C CYS A 90 4.49 7.96 31.33
N LEU A 91 5.73 8.09 31.80
CA LEU A 91 6.91 7.94 30.95
C LEU A 91 7.07 6.50 30.44
N ASN A 92 6.82 5.52 31.30
CA ASN A 92 6.86 4.10 30.94
C ASN A 92 5.81 3.76 29.89
N ILE A 93 4.55 4.17 30.09
CA ILE A 93 3.46 3.98 29.14
C ILE A 93 3.77 4.65 27.81
N ALA A 94 4.21 5.91 27.82
CA ALA A 94 4.56 6.64 26.61
C ALA A 94 5.69 5.94 25.83
N SER A 95 6.74 5.49 26.52
CA SER A 95 7.85 4.74 25.92
C SER A 95 7.38 3.41 25.32
N SER A 96 6.44 2.72 25.96
CA SER A 96 5.87 1.48 25.43
C SER A 96 4.99 1.71 24.21
N ILE A 97 4.16 2.77 24.21
CA ILE A 97 3.35 3.16 23.05
C ILE A 97 4.25 3.50 21.86
N GLU A 98 5.31 4.29 22.07
CA GLU A 98 6.28 4.62 21.02
C GLU A 98 6.88 3.36 20.41
N ALA A 99 7.42 2.46 21.25
CA ALA A 99 8.04 1.22 20.78
C ALA A 99 7.07 0.30 20.02
N LEU A 100 5.83 0.15 20.51
CA LEU A 100 4.83 -0.75 19.92
C LEU A 100 4.14 -0.17 18.67
N SER A 101 4.12 1.16 18.52
CA SER A 101 3.58 1.83 17.33
C SER A 101 4.53 1.81 16.13
N THR A 102 5.83 1.57 16.35
CA THR A 102 6.89 1.60 15.32
C THR A 102 7.63 0.26 15.19
N LEU A 103 6.91 -0.87 15.30
CA LEU A 103 7.52 -2.19 15.12
C LEU A 103 8.08 -2.36 13.70
N ASP A 104 9.38 -2.67 13.58
CA ASP A 104 10.06 -2.82 12.28
C ASP A 104 9.69 -4.13 11.56
N SER A 105 9.41 -5.19 12.31
CA SER A 105 9.17 -6.52 11.75
C SER A 105 7.69 -6.75 11.45
N VAL A 106 7.39 -7.06 10.18
CA VAL A 106 6.03 -7.40 9.71
C VAL A 106 5.47 -8.61 10.47
N THR A 107 6.31 -9.59 10.81
CA THR A 107 5.90 -10.78 11.58
C THR A 107 5.45 -10.47 13.01
N LEU A 108 5.75 -9.28 13.53
CA LEU A 108 5.30 -8.81 14.83
C LEU A 108 3.97 -8.02 14.74
N MET A 109 3.42 -7.80 13.55
CA MET A 109 2.16 -7.07 13.38
C MET A 109 0.95 -7.91 13.79
N TYR A 110 -0.10 -7.24 14.26
CA TYR A 110 -1.31 -7.90 14.80
C TYR A 110 -1.93 -8.99 13.91
N PRO A 111 -1.98 -8.87 12.57
CA PRO A 111 -2.55 -9.93 11.71
C PRO A 111 -1.88 -11.31 11.88
N PHE A 112 -0.62 -11.39 12.30
CA PHE A 112 0.08 -12.66 12.55
C PHE A 112 -0.29 -13.30 13.90
N PHE A 113 -0.94 -12.55 14.79
CA PHE A 113 -1.37 -12.98 16.13
C PHE A 113 -2.89 -13.07 16.24
N TYR A 114 -3.62 -12.49 15.29
CA TYR A 114 -5.08 -12.49 15.29
C TYR A 114 -5.62 -13.92 15.18
N ARG A 115 -6.51 -14.27 16.12
CA ARG A 115 -7.27 -15.52 16.10
C ARG A 115 -8.76 -15.14 16.10
N PRO A 116 -9.50 -15.45 15.02
CA PRO A 116 -10.92 -15.14 14.97
C PRO A 116 -11.65 -15.92 16.06
N MET A 117 -12.54 -15.24 16.79
CA MET A 117 -13.45 -15.87 17.77
C MET A 117 -14.77 -16.34 17.13
N PHE A 118 -14.85 -16.27 15.80
CA PHE A 118 -16.00 -16.70 15.01
C PHE A 118 -15.55 -17.71 13.96
N GLU A 119 -16.51 -18.49 13.45
CA GLU A 119 -16.26 -19.42 12.35
C GLU A 119 -16.09 -18.67 11.04
N VAL A 120 -14.97 -18.90 10.36
CA VAL A 120 -14.68 -18.32 9.04
C VAL A 120 -15.44 -19.11 7.98
N LEU A 121 -16.53 -18.52 7.46
CA LEU A 121 -17.41 -19.19 6.50
C LEU A 121 -16.85 -19.20 5.06
N GLU A 122 -16.06 -18.19 4.69
CA GLU A 122 -15.56 -17.99 3.33
C GLU A 122 -14.03 -17.84 3.30
N ASP A 123 -13.40 -18.43 2.28
CA ASP A 123 -11.96 -18.23 2.03
C ASP A 123 -11.69 -16.94 1.25
N GLY A 124 -11.32 -15.90 1.97
CA GLY A 124 -10.90 -14.62 1.40
C GLY A 124 -9.61 -14.70 0.58
N TRP A 125 -8.74 -15.70 0.80
CA TRP A 125 -7.46 -15.80 0.09
C TRP A 125 -7.63 -16.29 -1.35
N SER A 126 -8.52 -17.25 -1.56
CA SER A 126 -8.81 -17.82 -2.89
C SER A 126 -9.97 -17.12 -3.61
N SER A 127 -10.51 -16.03 -3.05
CA SER A 127 -11.65 -15.30 -3.63
C SER A 127 -11.33 -14.62 -4.97
N PHE A 128 -10.06 -14.34 -5.26
CA PHE A 128 -9.62 -13.64 -6.48
C PHE A 128 -8.42 -14.33 -7.11
N LEU A 129 -8.67 -15.45 -7.81
CA LEU A 129 -7.63 -16.19 -8.53
C LEU A 129 -7.46 -15.65 -9.96
N LEU A 130 -6.20 -15.43 -10.35
CA LEU A 130 -5.86 -14.91 -11.68
C LEU A 130 -6.30 -15.87 -12.79
N GLU A 131 -6.20 -17.18 -12.53
CA GLU A 131 -6.56 -18.25 -13.45
C GLU A 131 -8.04 -18.17 -13.83
N GLN A 132 -8.92 -17.95 -12.86
CA GLN A 132 -10.36 -17.79 -13.09
C GLN A 132 -10.67 -16.53 -13.92
N GLU A 133 -10.01 -15.41 -13.62
CA GLU A 133 -10.18 -14.19 -14.42
C GLU A 133 -9.62 -14.37 -15.85
N PHE A 134 -8.55 -15.13 -16.02
CA PHE A 134 -8.00 -15.45 -17.32
C PHE A 134 -8.90 -16.42 -18.12
N GLU A 135 -9.57 -17.37 -17.47
CA GLU A 135 -10.60 -18.21 -18.11
C GLU A 135 -11.71 -17.34 -18.71
N HIS A 136 -12.20 -16.35 -17.95
CA HIS A 136 -13.17 -15.39 -18.47
C HIS A 136 -12.64 -14.59 -19.67
N LEU A 137 -11.37 -14.18 -19.66
CA LEU A 137 -10.75 -13.48 -20.79
C LEU A 137 -10.61 -14.39 -22.02
N SER A 138 -10.11 -15.60 -21.83
CA SER A 138 -9.85 -16.57 -22.90
C SER A 138 -11.13 -17.07 -23.58
N SER A 139 -12.27 -17.04 -22.89
CA SER A 139 -13.58 -17.27 -23.49
C SER A 139 -13.99 -16.20 -24.53
N VAL A 140 -13.38 -15.02 -24.48
CA VAL A 140 -13.71 -13.86 -25.34
C VAL A 140 -12.65 -13.61 -26.41
N THR A 141 -11.38 -13.89 -26.12
CA THR A 141 -10.27 -13.62 -27.05
C THR A 141 -9.10 -14.60 -26.85
N ASN A 142 -8.42 -14.92 -27.96
CA ASN A 142 -7.21 -15.75 -27.98
C ASN A 142 -5.92 -14.91 -28.19
N GLU A 143 -6.00 -13.59 -27.99
CA GLU A 143 -4.89 -12.64 -28.21
C GLU A 143 -3.93 -12.55 -27.01
N TRP A 144 -4.29 -13.13 -25.86
CA TRP A 144 -3.58 -13.02 -24.60
C TRP A 144 -3.13 -14.38 -24.08
N ARG A 145 -2.08 -14.40 -23.25
CA ARG A 145 -1.58 -15.60 -22.57
C ARG A 145 -1.17 -15.26 -21.14
N LEU A 146 -1.18 -16.28 -20.28
CA LEU A 146 -0.46 -16.24 -19.01
C LEU A 146 1.04 -16.39 -19.28
N SER A 147 1.84 -15.63 -18.54
CA SER A 147 3.30 -15.73 -18.51
C SER A 147 3.76 -15.93 -17.09
N CYS A 148 4.57 -16.97 -16.89
CA CYS A 148 5.24 -17.27 -15.62
C CYS A 148 6.65 -16.67 -15.58
N VAL A 149 6.96 -15.69 -16.44
CA VAL A 149 8.29 -15.04 -16.51
C VAL A 149 8.73 -14.47 -15.16
N ASN A 150 7.77 -14.19 -14.26
CA ASN A 150 8.01 -13.62 -12.94
C ASN A 150 7.75 -14.59 -11.77
N LYS A 151 7.73 -15.92 -11.98
CA LYS A 151 7.32 -16.95 -10.99
C LYS A 151 7.98 -16.82 -9.60
N GLU A 152 9.17 -16.25 -9.54
CA GLU A 152 9.95 -16.04 -8.31
C GLU A 152 10.29 -14.56 -8.10
N PHE A 153 9.47 -13.66 -8.64
CA PHE A 153 9.67 -12.21 -8.57
C PHE A 153 11.00 -11.73 -9.18
N SER A 154 11.63 -12.56 -10.01
CA SER A 154 12.99 -12.39 -10.53
C SER A 154 13.12 -11.28 -11.58
N VAL A 155 12.03 -10.96 -12.29
CA VAL A 155 12.02 -9.94 -13.35
C VAL A 155 11.44 -8.62 -12.83
N CYS A 156 10.41 -8.69 -11.98
CA CYS A 156 9.81 -7.54 -11.34
C CYS A 156 9.35 -7.90 -9.92
N PRO A 157 10.09 -7.46 -8.88
CA PRO A 157 9.74 -7.74 -7.48
C PRO A 157 8.38 -7.23 -7.01
N SER A 158 7.79 -6.30 -7.76
CA SER A 158 6.56 -5.59 -7.38
C SER A 158 5.36 -5.93 -8.26
N TYR A 159 5.49 -6.96 -9.10
CA TYR A 159 4.42 -7.57 -9.90
C TYR A 159 4.07 -8.96 -9.35
N PRO A 160 2.87 -9.48 -9.66
CA PRO A 160 2.52 -10.86 -9.31
C PRO A 160 3.43 -11.88 -10.03
N PRO A 161 3.49 -13.13 -9.52
CA PRO A 161 4.34 -14.17 -10.10
C PRO A 161 3.90 -14.60 -11.51
N VAL A 162 2.61 -14.44 -11.82
CA VAL A 162 2.02 -14.72 -13.12
C VAL A 162 1.35 -13.45 -13.64
N VAL A 163 1.54 -13.14 -14.93
CA VAL A 163 0.99 -11.93 -15.57
C VAL A 163 0.32 -12.27 -16.89
N ILE A 164 -0.66 -11.45 -17.29
CA ILE A 164 -1.32 -11.56 -18.59
C ILE A 164 -0.65 -10.63 -19.60
N VAL A 165 -0.19 -11.20 -20.71
CA VAL A 165 0.58 -10.52 -21.77
C VAL A 165 0.08 -10.92 -23.17
N PRO A 166 0.40 -10.16 -24.23
CA PRO A 166 0.00 -10.55 -25.58
C PRO A 166 0.60 -11.89 -25.99
N LYS A 167 -0.20 -12.75 -26.62
CA LYS A 167 0.19 -14.12 -26.99
C LYS A 167 1.39 -14.17 -27.94
N SER A 168 1.56 -13.15 -28.79
CA SER A 168 2.64 -13.03 -29.77
C SER A 168 4.00 -12.62 -29.18
N ILE A 169 4.06 -12.29 -27.90
CA ILE A 169 5.29 -11.86 -27.22
C ILE A 169 5.79 -13.02 -26.36
N ASP A 170 7.01 -13.48 -26.58
CA ASP A 170 7.65 -14.52 -25.78
C ASP A 170 8.25 -13.98 -24.47
N ASP A 171 8.56 -14.87 -23.53
CA ASP A 171 9.10 -14.48 -22.22
C ASP A 171 10.49 -13.84 -22.30
N GLU A 172 11.26 -14.12 -23.35
CA GLU A 172 12.58 -13.52 -23.53
C GLU A 172 12.51 -12.05 -23.93
N ALA A 173 11.57 -11.71 -24.81
CA ALA A 173 11.21 -10.33 -25.09
C ALA A 173 10.75 -9.61 -23.83
N LEU A 174 9.90 -10.24 -23.00
CA LEU A 174 9.45 -9.65 -21.72
C LEU A 174 10.61 -9.30 -20.79
N ARG A 175 11.63 -10.17 -20.68
CA ARG A 175 12.85 -9.88 -19.87
C ARG A 175 13.57 -8.64 -20.39
N ARG A 176 13.71 -8.47 -21.71
CA ARG A 176 14.32 -7.27 -22.30
C ARG A 176 13.49 -6.02 -22.04
N VAL A 177 12.16 -6.12 -22.15
CA VAL A 177 11.26 -5.00 -21.84
C VAL A 177 11.34 -4.62 -20.36
N ALA A 178 11.42 -5.60 -19.46
CA ALA A 178 11.58 -5.35 -18.03
C ALA A 178 12.86 -4.55 -17.73
N LEU A 179 13.98 -4.87 -18.38
CA LEU A 179 15.23 -4.11 -18.25
C LEU A 179 15.12 -2.66 -18.78
N PHE A 180 14.14 -2.38 -19.65
CA PHE A 180 13.87 -1.05 -20.18
C PHE A 180 12.81 -0.29 -19.38
N ARG A 181 12.09 -0.92 -18.47
CA ARG A 181 11.00 -0.33 -17.69
C ARG A 181 11.42 -0.17 -16.23
N TYR A 182 11.21 1.02 -15.66
CA TYR A 182 11.65 1.32 -14.30
C TYR A 182 11.14 0.30 -13.26
N GLY A 183 12.06 -0.37 -12.56
CA GLY A 183 11.74 -1.41 -11.58
C GLY A 183 11.21 -2.70 -12.19
N GLY A 184 11.46 -2.95 -13.48
CA GLY A 184 11.00 -4.17 -14.16
C GLY A 184 9.52 -4.18 -14.51
N ARG A 185 8.79 -3.07 -14.28
CA ARG A 185 7.32 -3.02 -14.42
C ARG A 185 6.91 -2.83 -15.88
N PHE A 186 7.11 -3.87 -16.68
CA PHE A 186 6.74 -3.91 -18.10
C PHE A 186 5.21 -3.83 -18.32
N PRO A 187 4.74 -3.48 -19.52
CA PRO A 187 3.30 -3.40 -19.78
C PRO A 187 2.61 -4.76 -19.64
N VAL A 188 1.61 -4.82 -18.75
CA VAL A 188 0.77 -6.00 -18.50
C VAL A 188 -0.70 -5.64 -18.60
N LEU A 189 -1.54 -6.60 -19.01
CA LEU A 189 -2.99 -6.39 -19.09
C LEU A 189 -3.56 -6.10 -17.70
N SER A 190 -4.39 -5.06 -17.61
CA SER A 190 -5.16 -4.71 -16.41
C SER A 190 -6.66 -4.85 -16.62
N TYR A 191 -7.13 -4.63 -17.85
CA TYR A 191 -8.54 -4.77 -18.20
C TYR A 191 -8.72 -5.00 -19.70
N TYR A 192 -9.73 -5.77 -20.08
CA TYR A 192 -10.12 -6.00 -21.46
C TYR A 192 -11.62 -5.76 -21.65
N HIS A 193 -11.98 -4.84 -22.54
CA HIS A 193 -13.37 -4.52 -22.80
C HIS A 193 -13.96 -5.45 -23.86
N LYS A 194 -14.74 -6.45 -23.44
CA LYS A 194 -15.27 -7.54 -24.28
C LYS A 194 -15.98 -7.07 -25.56
N LYS A 195 -16.74 -5.97 -25.53
CA LYS A 195 -17.58 -5.54 -26.68
C LYS A 195 -16.78 -4.92 -27.84
N ASN A 196 -15.70 -4.20 -27.56
CA ASN A 196 -14.90 -3.54 -28.60
C ASN A 196 -13.43 -3.99 -28.61
N GLY A 197 -13.08 -4.90 -27.69
CA GLY A 197 -11.77 -5.47 -27.46
C GLY A 197 -10.64 -4.49 -27.27
N MET A 198 -10.93 -3.34 -26.66
CA MET A 198 -9.89 -2.44 -26.16
C MET A 198 -9.25 -3.04 -24.92
N ALA A 199 -7.93 -2.95 -24.84
CA ALA A 199 -7.15 -3.36 -23.68
C ALA A 199 -6.61 -2.14 -22.94
N MET A 200 -6.66 -2.18 -21.61
CA MET A 200 -5.95 -1.26 -20.74
C MET A 200 -4.77 -1.99 -20.15
N LEU A 201 -3.58 -1.44 -20.36
CA LEU A 201 -2.33 -1.95 -19.80
C LEU A 201 -1.82 -0.98 -18.74
N ARG A 202 -1.05 -1.52 -17.80
CA ARG A 202 -0.29 -0.72 -16.82
C ARG A 202 1.19 -1.05 -16.90
N SER A 203 2.03 -0.05 -16.68
CA SER A 203 3.49 -0.17 -16.67
C SER A 203 4.12 0.96 -15.85
N SER A 204 5.42 0.90 -15.63
CA SER A 204 6.21 2.06 -15.22
C SER A 204 6.68 2.88 -16.43
N GLN A 205 7.23 4.06 -16.17
CA GLN A 205 7.97 4.83 -17.18
C GLN A 205 9.08 4.02 -17.86
N PRO A 206 9.37 4.28 -19.15
CA PRO A 206 10.52 3.72 -19.84
C PRO A 206 11.83 4.40 -19.42
N LEU A 207 12.95 3.66 -19.53
CA LEU A 207 14.30 4.10 -19.22
C LEU A 207 15.00 4.67 -20.47
N THR A 208 14.37 5.69 -21.07
CA THR A 208 14.87 6.35 -22.28
C THR A 208 16.12 7.20 -22.01
N GLY A 209 16.21 7.81 -20.83
CA GLY A 209 17.24 8.78 -20.47
C GLY A 209 17.33 10.00 -21.40
N THR A 210 18.38 10.78 -21.22
CA THR A 210 18.72 11.92 -22.08
C THR A 210 19.11 11.47 -23.49
N ASN A 211 19.84 10.35 -23.59
CA ASN A 211 20.35 9.76 -24.83
C ASN A 211 19.26 9.16 -25.73
N GLY A 212 18.00 9.11 -25.28
CA GLY A 212 16.89 8.59 -26.09
C GLY A 212 17.00 7.10 -26.39
N ARG A 213 17.46 6.31 -25.41
CA ARG A 213 17.56 4.85 -25.51
C ARG A 213 16.21 4.26 -25.92
N ARG A 214 16.27 3.28 -26.82
CA ARG A 214 15.11 2.56 -27.36
C ARG A 214 15.16 1.09 -26.99
N CYS A 215 13.99 0.46 -27.04
CA CYS A 215 13.83 -0.98 -26.88
C CYS A 215 12.86 -1.48 -27.95
N LYS A 216 13.35 -2.26 -28.92
CA LYS A 216 12.53 -2.79 -30.02
C LYS A 216 11.47 -3.74 -29.50
N GLU A 217 11.77 -4.48 -28.45
CA GLU A 217 10.85 -5.39 -27.79
C GLU A 217 9.73 -4.65 -27.07
N ASP A 218 9.99 -3.48 -26.47
CA ASP A 218 8.95 -2.64 -25.83
C ASP A 218 8.02 -2.06 -26.91
N GLU A 219 8.60 -1.52 -27.99
CA GLU A 219 7.86 -1.05 -29.17
C GLU A 219 6.98 -2.17 -29.75
N LYS A 220 7.54 -3.40 -29.93
CA LYS A 220 6.81 -4.57 -30.43
C LYS A 220 5.69 -5.01 -29.48
N LEU A 221 5.97 -5.09 -28.18
CA LEU A 221 5.01 -5.52 -27.16
C LEU A 221 3.80 -4.60 -27.17
N ILE A 222 4.04 -3.30 -27.09
CA ILE A 222 2.96 -2.32 -27.02
C ILE A 222 2.17 -2.33 -28.34
N ASN A 223 2.82 -2.35 -29.51
CA ASN A 223 2.13 -2.45 -30.80
C ASN A 223 1.33 -3.74 -30.99
N SER A 224 1.74 -4.86 -30.38
CA SER A 224 0.97 -6.12 -30.46
C SER A 224 -0.41 -6.05 -29.78
N THR A 225 -0.64 -5.02 -28.96
CA THR A 225 -1.95 -4.77 -28.32
C THR A 225 -2.89 -3.94 -29.20
N LEU A 226 -2.39 -3.34 -30.29
CA LEU A 226 -3.20 -2.54 -31.20
C LEU A 226 -3.95 -3.43 -32.19
N ARG A 227 -5.21 -3.07 -32.41
CA ARG A 227 -6.01 -3.60 -33.50
C ARG A 227 -5.65 -2.93 -34.82
N SER A 228 -5.82 -3.64 -35.92
CA SER A 228 -5.60 -3.11 -37.27
C SER A 228 -6.37 -1.79 -37.47
N GLY A 229 -5.67 -0.79 -37.99
CA GLY A 229 -6.23 0.55 -38.25
C GLY A 229 -6.53 1.41 -37.01
N ARG A 230 -6.13 1.00 -35.81
CA ARG A 230 -6.34 1.78 -34.57
C ARG A 230 -5.03 2.37 -34.04
N ARG A 231 -5.17 3.47 -33.28
CA ARG A 231 -4.08 4.10 -32.53
C ARG A 231 -4.28 3.90 -31.04
N GLY A 232 -3.18 3.79 -30.31
CA GLY A 232 -3.17 3.67 -28.86
C GLY A 232 -2.96 5.02 -28.16
N PHE A 233 -3.22 5.04 -26.86
CA PHE A 233 -2.94 6.18 -26.00
C PHE A 233 -2.00 5.75 -24.87
N VAL A 234 -0.98 6.57 -24.60
CA VAL A 234 -0.15 6.46 -23.41
C VAL A 234 -0.56 7.57 -22.46
N ILE A 235 -1.12 7.22 -21.31
CA ILE A 235 -1.57 8.18 -20.30
C ILE A 235 -0.45 8.34 -19.27
N ASP A 236 0.28 9.44 -19.35
CA ASP A 236 1.23 9.82 -18.30
C ASP A 236 0.51 10.69 -17.27
N THR A 237 0.47 10.22 -16.03
CA THR A 237 -0.21 10.93 -14.94
C THR A 237 0.66 12.00 -14.29
N ARG A 238 1.92 12.12 -14.71
CA ARG A 238 2.85 13.15 -14.20
C ARG A 238 2.61 14.49 -14.90
N PRO A 239 2.89 15.61 -14.21
CA PRO A 239 3.16 16.88 -14.86
C PRO A 239 4.29 16.76 -15.90
N LEU A 240 4.21 17.56 -16.97
CA LEU A 240 5.22 17.54 -18.04
C LEU A 240 6.64 17.84 -17.50
N ASN A 241 6.79 18.81 -16.59
CA ASN A 241 8.07 19.14 -15.97
C ASN A 241 8.65 17.97 -15.17
N VAL A 242 7.82 17.23 -14.42
CA VAL A 242 8.23 16.04 -13.66
C VAL A 242 8.64 14.90 -14.60
N ALA A 243 7.92 14.71 -15.71
CA ALA A 243 8.29 13.72 -16.72
C ALA A 243 9.65 14.05 -17.38
N GLN A 244 9.93 15.34 -17.64
CA GLN A 244 11.23 15.80 -18.16
C GLN A 244 12.35 15.63 -17.13
N GLN A 245 12.11 15.95 -15.86
CA GLN A 245 13.09 15.70 -14.79
C GLN A 245 13.39 14.19 -14.64
N ALA A 246 12.39 13.34 -14.78
CA ALA A 246 12.59 11.89 -14.76
C ALA A 246 13.44 11.42 -15.94
N ARG A 247 13.26 12.01 -17.13
CA ARG A 247 14.12 11.78 -18.29
C ARG A 247 15.58 12.16 -18.01
N ALA A 248 15.82 13.31 -17.38
CA ALA A 248 17.16 13.74 -17.00
C ALA A 248 17.84 12.77 -16.00
N LYS A 249 17.05 12.06 -15.19
CA LYS A 249 17.51 11.04 -14.23
C LYS A 249 17.59 9.61 -14.81
N GLY A 250 17.51 9.45 -16.14
CA GLY A 250 17.60 8.14 -16.81
C GLY A 250 16.26 7.45 -17.11
N GLY A 251 15.14 7.97 -16.60
CA GLY A 251 13.79 7.52 -16.94
C GLY A 251 13.27 8.16 -18.23
N GLY A 252 12.00 8.55 -18.24
CA GLY A 252 11.42 9.36 -19.31
C GLY A 252 10.04 8.91 -19.75
N PHE A 253 9.79 8.92 -21.05
CA PHE A 253 8.49 8.68 -21.66
C PHE A 253 8.64 8.28 -23.13
N GLU A 254 7.60 7.66 -23.67
CA GLU A 254 7.49 7.22 -25.05
C GLU A 254 7.47 8.42 -26.02
N GLN A 255 8.45 8.47 -26.93
CA GLN A 255 8.55 9.53 -27.93
C GLN A 255 7.76 9.15 -29.19
N GLU A 256 6.89 10.03 -29.70
CA GLU A 256 6.00 9.72 -30.84
C GLU A 256 6.76 9.24 -32.09
N VAL A 257 7.99 9.72 -32.31
CA VAL A 257 8.85 9.27 -33.43
C VAL A 257 9.18 7.77 -33.36
N HIS A 258 9.24 7.20 -32.16
CA HIS A 258 9.55 5.77 -31.93
C HIS A 258 8.29 4.95 -31.68
N TYR A 259 7.19 5.60 -31.28
CA TYR A 259 5.89 4.98 -31.05
C TYR A 259 4.81 5.66 -31.92
N PRO A 260 4.90 5.63 -33.26
CA PRO A 260 4.07 6.45 -34.15
C PRO A 260 2.56 6.15 -34.05
N GLN A 261 2.22 4.92 -33.70
CA GLN A 261 0.83 4.49 -33.49
C GLN A 261 0.27 4.88 -32.12
N TRP A 262 1.09 5.44 -31.24
CA TRP A 262 0.72 5.79 -29.87
C TRP A 262 0.78 7.29 -29.65
N ARG A 263 -0.34 7.85 -29.20
CA ARG A 263 -0.41 9.25 -28.81
C ARG A 263 -0.24 9.35 -27.31
N ARG A 264 0.77 10.10 -26.87
CA ARG A 264 0.94 10.39 -25.44
C ARG A 264 0.00 11.51 -25.02
N ILE A 265 -0.71 11.30 -23.91
CA ILE A 265 -1.55 12.31 -23.26
C ILE A 265 -1.08 12.49 -21.82
N HIS A 266 -1.12 13.73 -21.34
CA HIS A 266 -0.79 14.07 -19.96
C HIS A 266 -2.08 14.30 -19.19
N LYS A 267 -2.31 13.52 -18.14
CA LYS A 267 -3.48 13.63 -17.26
C LYS A 267 -2.99 13.71 -15.83
N TYR A 268 -2.58 14.91 -15.46
CA TYR A 268 -1.95 15.17 -14.17
C TYR A 268 -2.79 14.68 -13.00
N ILE A 269 -2.18 13.86 -12.15
CA ILE A 269 -2.66 13.52 -10.81
C ILE A 269 -1.57 13.96 -9.82
N GLU A 270 -1.98 14.72 -8.81
CA GLU A 270 -1.09 15.20 -7.75
C GLU A 270 -0.37 14.05 -7.04
N ARG A 271 0.91 14.26 -6.73
CA ARG A 271 1.74 13.23 -6.10
C ARG A 271 1.41 13.15 -4.61
N TRP A 272 1.46 11.94 -4.06
CA TRP A 272 1.14 11.60 -2.66
C TRP A 272 1.77 12.51 -1.57
N VAL A 273 2.93 13.14 -1.81
CA VAL A 273 3.58 14.05 -0.83
C VAL A 273 2.77 15.34 -0.63
N VAL A 274 1.96 15.74 -1.62
CA VAL A 274 1.12 16.95 -1.55
C VAL A 274 -0.22 16.67 -0.85
N VAL A 275 -0.59 15.39 -0.69
CA VAL A 275 -1.89 14.94 -0.15
C VAL A 275 -1.77 14.47 1.32
N ARG A 276 -0.60 14.61 1.94
CA ARG A 276 -0.29 14.10 3.29
C ARG A 276 -0.56 15.14 4.36
#